data_AF-A0AAV5L3V9-F1
#
_entry.id   AF-A0AAV5L3V9-F1
#
_cell.length_a   1.000
_cell.length_b   1.000
_cell.length_c   1.000
_cell.angle_alpha   90.00
_cell.angle_beta   90.00
_cell.angle_gamma   90.00
#
_symmetry.space_group_name_H-M   'P 1'
#
loop_
_entity.id
_entity.type
_entity.pdbx_description
1 polymer ?
#
loop_
_entity_poly.entity_id
_entity_poly.type
_entity_poly.pdbx_seq_one_letter_code
_entity_poly.pdbx_strand_id
1 'polypeptide(L)'
;MPRIPRDRDSRQFLARDTHGHRIYHLKYKRRMRGRRPKQTITGLRHFFQDHGLQPRDRITLYKEVGNEVKLMGKLISPLYVIHFERVNEVAAGEDPAPLQAGDDHAP
;
A
#
# COMPACT_ATOMS: atom_id res chain seq x y z
N MET A 1 -29.58 -19.06 -24.02
CA MET A 1 -29.51 -18.25 -22.79
C MET A 1 -28.27 -17.36 -22.83
N PRO A 2 -28.38 -16.02 -22.88
CA PRO A 2 -27.22 -15.14 -22.79
C PRO A 2 -26.65 -15.21 -21.37
N ARG A 3 -25.35 -15.49 -21.26
CA ARG A 3 -24.63 -15.58 -19.99
C ARG A 3 -24.65 -14.21 -19.29
N ILE A 4 -25.05 -14.18 -18.02
CA ILE A 4 -25.00 -12.99 -17.15
C ILE A 4 -23.62 -12.32 -17.31
N PRO A 5 -23.55 -11.00 -17.58
CA PRO A 5 -22.27 -10.30 -17.69
C PRO A 5 -21.53 -10.43 -16.35
N ARG A 6 -20.31 -10.99 -16.38
CA ARG A 6 -19.45 -11.07 -15.19
C ARG A 6 -19.27 -9.66 -14.62
N ASP A 7 -19.64 -9.49 -13.34
CA ASP A 7 -19.52 -8.26 -12.55
C ASP A 7 -18.30 -7.38 -12.93
N ARG A 8 -18.58 -6.20 -13.51
CA ARG A 8 -17.59 -5.12 -13.74
C ARG A 8 -17.09 -4.47 -12.44
N ASP A 9 -17.71 -4.81 -11.31
CA ASP A 9 -17.37 -4.30 -9.98
C ASP A 9 -16.12 -4.97 -9.39
N SER A 10 -15.62 -6.04 -10.02
CA SER A 10 -14.32 -6.62 -9.68
C SER A 10 -13.28 -6.40 -10.77
N ARG A 11 -12.12 -5.85 -10.42
CA ARG A 11 -11.01 -5.59 -11.34
C ARG A 11 -9.74 -6.27 -10.82
N GLN A 12 -9.11 -7.06 -11.69
CA GLN A 12 -7.79 -7.61 -11.42
C GLN A 12 -6.74 -6.66 -11.99
N PHE A 13 -5.65 -6.45 -11.26
CA PHE A 13 -4.57 -5.58 -11.67
C PHE A 13 -3.25 -6.09 -11.09
N LEU A 14 -2.17 -5.71 -11.74
CA LEU A 14 -0.82 -6.01 -11.29
C LEU A 14 -0.29 -4.83 -10.49
N ALA A 15 0.43 -5.12 -9.42
CA ALA A 15 1.11 -4.11 -8.65
C ALA A 15 2.53 -4.56 -8.31
N ARG A 16 3.50 -3.66 -8.38
CA ARG A 16 4.87 -3.89 -7.88
C ARG A 16 5.07 -3.13 -6.59
N ASP A 17 5.98 -3.59 -5.75
CA ASP A 17 6.46 -2.77 -4.63
C ASP A 17 7.39 -1.65 -5.15
N THR A 18 7.64 -0.65 -4.29
CA THR A 18 8.57 0.45 -4.56
C THR A 18 10.02 0.00 -4.74
N HIS A 19 10.38 -1.16 -4.19
CA HIS A 19 11.72 -1.71 -4.26
C HIS A 19 11.93 -2.61 -5.50
N GLY A 20 10.89 -2.89 -6.29
CA GLY A 20 10.98 -3.67 -7.53
C GLY A 20 11.22 -5.17 -7.31
N HIS A 21 11.02 -5.68 -6.11
CA HIS A 21 11.33 -7.07 -5.76
C HIS A 21 10.32 -8.07 -6.32
N ARG A 22 9.04 -7.69 -6.44
CA ARG A 22 7.99 -8.63 -6.88
C ARG A 22 6.79 -7.96 -7.51
N ILE A 23 6.17 -8.66 -8.46
CA ILE A 23 4.85 -8.31 -9.01
C ILE A 23 3.77 -9.13 -8.27
N TYR A 24 2.82 -8.42 -7.68
CA TYR A 24 1.68 -8.94 -6.95
C TYR A 24 0.42 -8.89 -7.81
N HIS A 25 -0.36 -9.98 -7.76
CA HIS A 25 -1.66 -10.07 -8.43
C HIS A 25 -2.75 -9.64 -7.46
N LEU A 26 -3.32 -8.47 -7.69
CA LEU A 26 -4.33 -7.90 -6.81
C LEU A 26 -5.70 -7.91 -7.47
N LYS A 27 -6.73 -8.07 -6.64
CA LYS A 27 -8.13 -8.00 -7.08
C LYS A 27 -8.89 -7.01 -6.22
N TYR A 28 -9.32 -5.94 -6.85
CA TYR A 28 -10.28 -4.98 -6.32
C TYR A 28 -11.69 -5.50 -6.52
N LYS A 29 -12.54 -5.36 -5.49
CA LYS A 29 -13.98 -5.61 -5.55
C LYS A 29 -14.71 -4.44 -4.89
N ARG A 30 -15.67 -3.87 -5.60
CA ARG A 30 -16.69 -2.99 -5.03
C ARG A 30 -17.93 -3.83 -4.75
N ARG A 31 -18.51 -3.69 -3.57
CA ARG A 31 -19.79 -4.31 -3.21
C ARG A 31 -20.65 -3.28 -2.51
N MET A 32 -21.92 -3.22 -2.87
CA MET A 32 -22.90 -2.47 -2.08
C MET A 32 -23.23 -3.28 -0.83
N ARG A 33 -22.97 -2.74 0.35
CA ARG A 33 -23.43 -3.31 1.62
C ARG A 33 -24.50 -2.38 2.18
N GLY A 34 -25.77 -2.70 1.89
CA GLY A 34 -26.88 -1.77 2.08
C GLY A 34 -26.69 -0.51 1.23
N ARG A 35 -26.81 0.68 1.84
CA ARG A 35 -26.58 1.98 1.16
C ARG A 35 -25.11 2.41 1.10
N ARG A 36 -24.17 1.65 1.68
CA ARG A 36 -22.75 2.04 1.75
C ARG A 36 -21.92 1.24 0.73
N PRO A 37 -21.19 1.92 -0.17
CA PRO A 37 -20.23 1.22 -1.03
C PRO A 37 -19.06 0.72 -0.16
N LYS A 38 -18.83 -0.59 -0.16
CA LYS A 38 -17.65 -1.20 0.44
C LYS A 38 -16.67 -1.59 -0.66
N GLN A 39 -15.44 -1.13 -0.54
CA GLN A 39 -14.35 -1.52 -1.43
C GLN A 39 -13.44 -2.50 -0.68
N THR A 40 -12.94 -3.52 -1.37
CA THR A 40 -12.03 -4.50 -0.78
C THR A 40 -10.99 -4.89 -1.81
N ILE A 41 -9.72 -4.85 -1.40
CA ILE A 41 -8.60 -5.32 -2.20
C ILE A 41 -8.15 -6.66 -1.61
N THR A 42 -8.01 -7.66 -2.46
CA THR A 42 -7.56 -9.01 -2.11
C THR A 42 -6.26 -9.33 -2.85
N GLY A 43 -5.45 -10.23 -2.31
CA GLY A 43 -4.11 -10.56 -2.85
C GLY A 43 -2.95 -9.86 -2.12
N LEU A 44 -3.23 -9.00 -1.14
CA LEU A 44 -2.20 -8.29 -0.36
C LEU A 44 -1.48 -9.16 0.68
N ARG A 45 -1.93 -10.40 0.91
CA ARG A 45 -1.36 -11.28 1.94
C ARG A 45 0.15 -11.50 1.73
N HIS A 46 0.56 -11.83 0.51
CA HIS A 46 1.97 -12.05 0.20
C HIS A 46 2.79 -10.77 0.37
N PHE A 47 2.24 -9.62 -0.04
CA PHE A 47 2.86 -8.33 0.22
C PHE A 47 3.05 -8.06 1.71
N PHE A 48 2.05 -8.37 2.56
CA PHE A 48 2.18 -8.20 4.01
C PHE A 48 3.25 -9.11 4.61
N GLN A 49 3.36 -10.33 4.12
CA GLN A 49 4.37 -11.29 4.57
C GLN A 49 5.77 -10.88 4.13
N ASP A 50 5.94 -10.54 2.85
CA ASP A 50 7.23 -10.19 2.25
C ASP A 50 7.81 -8.90 2.86
N HIS A 51 6.94 -7.97 3.32
CA HIS A 51 7.36 -6.70 3.92
C HIS A 51 7.17 -6.62 5.46
N GLY A 52 6.73 -7.70 6.11
CA GLY A 52 6.55 -7.75 7.57
C GLY A 52 5.57 -6.71 8.12
N LEU A 53 4.52 -6.38 7.36
CA LEU A 53 3.60 -5.29 7.68
C LEU A 53 2.73 -5.60 8.90
N GLN A 54 2.59 -4.63 9.78
CA GLN A 54 1.81 -4.71 11.01
C GLN A 54 0.44 -4.03 10.88
N PRO A 55 -0.53 -4.40 11.74
CA PRO A 55 -1.81 -3.70 11.83
C PRO A 55 -1.61 -2.26 12.33
N ARG A 56 -1.34 -1.33 11.41
CA ARG A 56 -1.28 0.15 11.55
C ARG A 56 -0.43 0.77 10.43
N ASP A 57 0.43 -0.03 9.82
CA ASP A 57 1.24 0.42 8.69
C ASP A 57 0.35 0.92 7.56
N ARG A 58 0.80 2.01 6.94
CA ARG A 58 0.05 2.67 5.87
C ARG A 58 0.51 2.15 4.53
N ILE A 59 -0.46 1.89 3.67
CA ILE A 59 -0.22 1.38 2.33
C ILE A 59 -0.95 2.28 1.35
N THR A 60 -0.20 2.81 0.41
CA THR A 60 -0.71 3.68 -0.65
C THR A 60 -0.48 3.03 -1.99
N LEU A 61 -1.53 2.97 -2.81
CA LEU A 61 -1.50 2.45 -4.16
C LEU A 61 -1.46 3.63 -5.14
N TYR A 62 -0.38 3.74 -5.89
CA TYR A 62 -0.23 4.75 -6.93
C TYR A 62 -0.38 4.11 -8.31
N LYS A 63 -1.06 4.82 -9.22
CA LYS A 63 -1.05 4.48 -10.65
C LYS A 63 0.05 5.30 -11.30
N GLU A 64 1.15 4.65 -11.63
CA GLU A 64 2.27 5.31 -12.31
C GLU A 64 1.93 5.47 -13.80
N VAL A 65 1.96 6.70 -14.30
CA VAL A 65 1.62 6.99 -15.71
C VAL A 65 2.74 6.48 -16.61
N GLY A 66 2.40 5.70 -17.64
CA GLY A 66 3.37 5.10 -18.57
C GLY A 66 3.95 3.76 -18.12
N ASN A 67 3.64 3.31 -16.90
CA ASN A 67 4.10 2.03 -16.40
C ASN A 67 3.09 0.92 -16.73
N GLU A 68 3.20 0.42 -17.96
CA GLU A 68 2.24 -0.47 -18.58
C GLU A 68 2.85 -1.86 -18.77
N VAL A 69 2.20 -2.90 -18.26
CA VAL A 69 2.66 -4.27 -18.53
C VAL A 69 2.19 -4.67 -19.93
N LYS A 70 3.14 -4.87 -20.84
CA LYS A 70 2.91 -5.34 -22.20
C LYS A 70 3.45 -6.76 -22.37
N LEU A 71 2.67 -7.65 -22.97
CA LEU A 71 3.12 -8.98 -23.37
C LEU A 71 2.86 -9.12 -24.88
N MET A 72 3.88 -9.53 -25.64
CA MET A 72 3.78 -9.68 -27.10
C MET A 72 3.21 -8.44 -27.81
N GLY A 73 3.65 -7.24 -27.39
CA GLY A 73 3.21 -5.96 -27.96
C GLY A 73 1.80 -5.50 -27.56
N LYS A 74 1.04 -6.27 -26.76
CA LYS A 74 -0.30 -5.90 -26.29
C LYS A 74 -0.28 -5.45 -24.83
N LEU A 75 -0.94 -4.33 -24.54
CA LEU A 75 -1.17 -3.84 -23.17
C LEU A 75 -2.06 -4.82 -22.40
N ILE A 76 -1.53 -5.43 -21.34
CA ILE A 76 -2.27 -6.38 -20.49
C ILE A 76 -2.93 -5.66 -19.31
N SER A 77 -2.22 -4.77 -18.63
CA SER A 77 -2.73 -4.08 -17.45
C SER A 77 -1.89 -2.84 -17.13
N PRO A 78 -2.50 -1.74 -16.64
CA PRO A 78 -1.72 -0.71 -15.96
C PRO A 78 -1.02 -1.32 -14.73
N LEU A 79 0.29 -1.05 -14.57
CA LEU A 79 1.05 -1.48 -13.40
C LEU A 79 0.87 -0.44 -12.29
N TYR A 80 0.40 -0.90 -11.14
CA TYR A 80 0.31 -0.07 -9.95
C TYR A 80 1.60 -0.21 -9.13
N VAL A 81 1.93 0.82 -8.36
CA VAL A 81 3.03 0.77 -7.39
C VAL A 81 2.43 0.81 -5.99
N ILE A 82 2.81 -0.17 -5.16
CA ILE A 82 2.45 -0.22 -3.75
C ILE A 82 3.58 0.45 -2.97
N HIS A 83 3.28 1.60 -2.36
CA HIS A 83 4.13 2.25 -1.39
C HIS A 83 3.67 1.86 0.00
N PHE A 84 4.59 1.50 0.89
CA PHE A 84 4.28 1.33 2.30
C PHE A 84 5.06 2.36 3.12
N GLU A 85 4.39 2.89 4.13
CA GLU A 85 4.98 3.80 5.11
C GLU A 85 4.77 3.15 6.48
N ARG A 86 5.89 2.82 7.13
CA ARG A 86 5.86 2.38 8.53
C ARG A 86 5.61 3.60 9.38
N VAL A 87 4.50 3.58 10.10
CA VAL A 87 4.28 4.56 11.16
C VAL A 87 5.17 4.09 12.31
N ASN A 88 6.42 4.54 12.34
CA ASN A 88 7.24 4.40 13.54
C ASN A 88 6.52 5.20 14.63
N GLU A 89 5.76 4.48 15.46
CA GLU A 89 5.32 4.98 16.75
C GLU A 89 6.59 5.36 17.49
N VAL A 90 6.82 6.67 17.59
CA VAL A 90 7.75 7.40 18.47
C VAL A 90 8.90 6.56 19.00
N ALA A 91 10.15 6.92 18.66
CA ALA A 91 11.29 6.55 19.49
C ALA A 91 11.04 7.09 20.90
N ALA A 92 10.33 6.31 21.72
CA ALA A 92 10.09 6.56 23.12
C ALA A 92 11.41 6.28 23.82
N GLY A 93 12.35 7.23 23.78
CA GLY A 93 13.68 7.01 24.32
C GLY A 93 14.80 7.95 23.89
N GLU A 94 14.55 9.08 23.22
CA GLU A 94 15.46 10.21 23.39
C GLU A 94 14.81 11.20 24.35
N ASP A 95 15.13 10.95 25.61
CA ASP A 95 15.14 11.90 26.71
C ASP A 95 15.51 13.29 26.15
N PRO A 96 14.64 14.33 26.23
CA PRO A 96 15.12 15.68 25.95
C PRO A 96 16.29 15.91 26.90
N ALA A 97 17.48 16.14 26.33
CA ALA A 97 18.73 16.30 27.06
C ALA A 97 18.47 17.00 28.41
N PRO A 98 18.93 16.43 29.55
CA PRO A 98 18.65 17.01 30.85
C PRO A 98 19.02 18.49 30.79
N LEU A 99 18.03 19.34 31.09
CA LEU A 99 18.24 20.77 31.34
C LEU A 99 19.45 20.88 32.27
N GLN A 100 20.58 21.32 31.72
CA GLN A 100 21.76 21.63 32.51
C GLN A 100 21.39 22.80 33.41
N ALA A 101 21.00 22.49 34.64
CA ALA A 101 21.19 23.37 35.77
C ALA A 101 22.66 23.25 36.17
N GLY A 102 23.44 24.29 35.87
CA GLY A 102 24.86 24.35 36.17
C GLY A 102 25.33 25.79 36.08
N ASP A 103 25.31 26.46 37.23
CA ASP A 103 25.87 27.77 37.51
C ASP A 103 27.26 27.99 36.89
N ASP A 104 27.42 29.09 36.14
CA ASP A 104 28.72 29.74 36.01
C ASP A 104 28.53 31.24 35.75
N HIS A 105 28.25 31.98 36.82
CA HIS A 105 28.56 33.40 36.86
C HIS A 105 29.61 33.60 37.97
N ALA A 106 30.87 33.64 37.56
CA ALA A 106 31.99 34.16 38.33
C ALA A 106 32.93 34.90 37.39
N PRO A 107 33.64 35.96 37.82
CA PRO A 107 33.47 36.81 39.00
C PRO A 107 32.58 38.05 38.75
#